data_AF-A0A1H3WNJ9-F1
#
_entry.id   AF-A0A1H3WNJ9-F1
#
_cell.length_a   1.000
_cell.length_b   1.000
_cell.length_c   1.000
_cell.angle_alpha   90.00
_cell.angle_beta   90.00
_cell.angle_gamma   90.00
#
_symmetry.space_group_name_H-M   'P 1'
#
loop_
_entity.id
_entity.type
_entity.pdbx_description
1 polymer ?
#
loop_
_entity_poly.entity_id
_entity_poly.type
_entity_poly.pdbx_seq_one_letter_code
_entity_poly.pdbx_strand_id
1 'polypeptide(L)'
;MVVKSHLSLAGAGKYDHPKDPCFHRIFRLLREVSANPIEDMLRLWDELIYDYLIGNTDNHPKNYSILYDQNLRGIRLAPAYDLISTIIYEHSATDFAIGINGKFDMSEITRADFAAAAPKAGIGARIAMQHFDQLAGNFTAALDAATQELSLQGFSDAERIHDIIMRALVIR
;
A
#
# COMPACT_ATOMS: atom_id res chain seq x y z
N MET A 1 -17.78 -8.08 19.42
CA MET A 1 -16.56 -8.78 18.96
C MET A 1 -16.35 -8.40 17.50
N VAL A 2 -15.19 -7.86 17.14
CA VAL A 2 -14.85 -7.62 15.74
C VAL A 2 -14.10 -8.85 15.23
N VAL A 3 -14.65 -9.53 14.23
CA VAL A 3 -13.97 -10.68 13.61
C VAL A 3 -13.08 -10.14 12.51
N LYS A 4 -11.80 -10.54 12.49
CA LYS A 4 -10.85 -10.24 11.41
C LYS A 4 -10.90 -11.38 10.40
N SER A 5 -11.10 -11.06 9.13
CA SER A 5 -10.95 -12.01 8.04
C SER A 5 -9.97 -11.44 7.01
N HIS A 6 -8.95 -12.23 6.67
CA HIS A 6 -8.03 -11.89 5.59
C HIS A 6 -8.80 -11.80 4.28
N LEU A 7 -8.39 -10.87 3.42
CA LEU A 7 -8.84 -10.82 2.04
C LEU A 7 -8.28 -12.06 1.31
N SER A 8 -8.97 -13.18 1.50
CA SER A 8 -8.50 -14.52 1.17
C SER A 8 -8.60 -14.74 -0.35
N LEU A 9 -7.73 -14.10 -1.11
CA LEU A 9 -7.57 -14.34 -2.54
C LEU A 9 -6.66 -15.55 -2.71
N ALA A 10 -7.25 -16.76 -2.75
CA ALA A 10 -6.51 -17.97 -3.09
C ALA A 10 -5.88 -17.81 -4.50
N GLY A 11 -4.58 -18.07 -4.62
CA GLY A 11 -3.89 -18.18 -5.92
C GLY A 11 -3.08 -16.96 -6.40
N ALA A 12 -2.74 -16.01 -5.54
CA ALA A 12 -1.75 -14.98 -5.87
C ALA A 12 -0.33 -15.57 -5.82
N GLY A 13 0.08 -16.25 -6.90
CA GLY A 13 1.51 -16.49 -7.14
C GLY A 13 2.24 -15.16 -7.40
N LYS A 14 3.57 -15.20 -7.54
CA LYS A 14 4.41 -14.02 -7.89
C LYS A 14 3.92 -13.25 -9.12
N TYR A 15 3.10 -13.87 -9.97
CA TYR A 15 2.49 -13.25 -11.12
C TYR A 15 0.99 -13.21 -10.95
N ASP A 16 0.45 -12.02 -11.18
CA ASP A 16 -0.98 -11.82 -11.13
C ASP A 16 -1.70 -12.64 -12.20
N HIS A 17 -2.94 -13.03 -11.92
CA HIS A 17 -3.74 -13.72 -12.91
C HIS A 17 -4.00 -12.75 -14.09
N PRO A 18 -3.53 -13.01 -15.33
CA PRO A 18 -3.53 -12.01 -16.40
C PRO A 18 -4.92 -11.45 -16.75
N LYS A 19 -5.96 -12.25 -16.50
CA LYS A 19 -7.36 -11.91 -16.76
C LYS A 19 -8.09 -11.27 -15.57
N ASP A 20 -7.55 -11.39 -14.36
CA ASP A 20 -8.16 -10.83 -13.14
C ASP A 20 -7.07 -10.48 -12.12
N PRO A 21 -6.33 -9.38 -12.36
CA PRO A 21 -5.22 -8.99 -11.50
C PRO A 21 -5.72 -8.70 -10.08
N CYS A 22 -4.94 -9.08 -9.09
CA CYS A 22 -5.15 -8.94 -7.66
C CYS A 22 -5.52 -7.52 -7.30
N PHE A 23 -4.81 -6.53 -7.87
CA PHE A 23 -5.16 -5.12 -7.76
C PHE A 23 -6.65 -4.87 -8.05
N HIS A 24 -7.20 -5.40 -9.14
CA HIS A 24 -8.62 -5.23 -9.46
C HIS A 24 -9.51 -5.98 -8.48
N ARG A 25 -9.12 -7.19 -8.08
CA ARG A 25 -9.88 -8.04 -7.15
C ARG A 25 -10.05 -7.39 -5.79
N ILE A 26 -9.00 -6.80 -5.22
CA ILE A 26 -9.06 -6.21 -3.88
C ILE A 26 -9.98 -4.98 -3.84
N PHE A 27 -9.91 -4.10 -4.85
CA PHE A 27 -10.79 -2.94 -4.96
C PHE A 27 -12.24 -3.35 -5.28
N ARG A 28 -12.44 -4.32 -6.18
CA ARG A 28 -13.78 -4.86 -6.50
C ARG A 28 -14.43 -5.45 -5.25
N LEU A 29 -13.70 -6.27 -4.51
CA LEU A 29 -14.21 -6.92 -3.31
C LEU A 29 -14.60 -5.87 -2.25
N LEU A 30 -13.74 -4.89 -1.96
CA LEU A 30 -14.10 -3.80 -1.05
C LEU A 30 -15.33 -3.02 -1.51
N ARG A 31 -15.46 -2.79 -2.82
CA ARG A 31 -16.66 -2.13 -3.38
C ARG A 31 -17.94 -2.90 -3.10
N GLU A 32 -17.88 -4.22 -3.21
CA GLU A 32 -19.04 -5.11 -3.08
C GLU A 32 -19.44 -5.34 -1.62
N VAL A 33 -18.46 -5.44 -0.70
CA VAL A 33 -18.73 -5.89 0.67
C VAL A 33 -18.70 -4.78 1.71
N SER A 34 -17.98 -3.68 1.48
CA SER A 34 -17.83 -2.63 2.48
C SER A 34 -19.14 -1.88 2.72
N ALA A 35 -19.40 -1.54 3.99
CA ALA A 35 -20.47 -0.65 4.40
C ALA A 35 -20.19 0.83 4.06
N ASN A 36 -18.93 1.20 3.79
CA ASN A 36 -18.57 2.49 3.19
C ASN A 36 -17.51 2.29 2.09
N PRO A 37 -17.93 1.83 0.89
CA PRO A 37 -17.01 1.49 -0.19
C PRO A 37 -16.05 2.60 -0.61
N ILE A 38 -16.53 3.85 -0.69
CA ILE A 38 -15.72 4.96 -1.19
C ILE A 38 -14.57 5.25 -0.24
N GLU A 39 -14.86 5.34 1.06
CA GLU A 39 -13.85 5.60 2.08
C GLU A 39 -12.84 4.44 2.14
N ASP A 40 -13.30 3.19 2.17
CA ASP A 40 -12.41 2.04 2.31
C ASP A 40 -11.55 1.81 1.06
N MET A 41 -12.07 2.08 -0.15
CA MET A 41 -11.25 2.07 -1.36
C MET A 41 -10.18 3.18 -1.33
N LEU A 42 -10.51 4.39 -0.86
CA LEU A 42 -9.50 5.45 -0.73
C LEU A 42 -8.42 5.09 0.31
N ARG A 43 -8.79 4.44 1.42
CA ARG A 43 -7.82 3.96 2.41
C ARG A 43 -6.91 2.88 1.84
N LEU A 44 -7.46 1.91 1.10
CA LEU A 44 -6.65 0.91 0.40
C LEU A 44 -5.71 1.57 -0.62
N TRP A 45 -6.19 2.60 -1.33
CA TRP A 45 -5.37 3.37 -2.26
C TRP A 45 -4.20 4.06 -1.54
N ASP A 46 -4.46 4.69 -0.40
CA ASP A 46 -3.45 5.33 0.44
C ASP A 46 -2.43 4.32 0.97
N GLU A 47 -2.87 3.12 1.38
CA GLU A 47 -2.00 2.03 1.82
C GLU A 47 -1.04 1.58 0.69
N LEU A 48 -1.55 1.39 -0.53
CA LEU A 48 -0.70 1.04 -1.70
C LEU A 48 0.30 2.15 -2.07
N ILE A 49 -0.09 3.42 -1.94
CA ILE A 49 0.83 4.54 -2.14
C ILE A 49 1.91 4.52 -1.06
N TYR A 50 1.53 4.30 0.19
CA TYR A 50 2.46 4.28 1.29
C TYR A 50 3.47 3.14 1.16
N ASP A 51 3.04 1.93 0.82
CA ASP A 51 3.94 0.80 0.53
C ASP A 51 4.92 1.12 -0.59
N TYR A 52 4.48 1.82 -1.63
CA TYR A 52 5.37 2.29 -2.68
C TYR A 52 6.43 3.26 -2.15
N LEU A 53 6.04 4.23 -1.33
CA LEU A 53 6.94 5.25 -0.78
C LEU A 53 7.97 4.66 0.20
N ILE A 54 7.57 3.70 1.04
CA ILE A 54 8.50 3.03 1.96
C ILE A 54 9.27 1.87 1.32
N GLY A 55 8.95 1.50 0.08
CA GLY A 55 9.53 0.34 -0.58
C GLY A 55 9.17 -0.98 0.11
N ASN A 56 7.89 -1.20 0.44
CA ASN A 56 7.39 -2.45 1.01
C ASN A 56 7.01 -3.44 -0.08
N THR A 57 7.97 -4.27 -0.49
CA THR A 57 7.76 -5.27 -1.55
C THR A 57 7.06 -6.55 -1.06
N ASP A 58 7.00 -6.77 0.26
CA ASP A 58 6.37 -7.96 0.87
C ASP A 58 4.87 -7.76 1.17
N ASN A 59 4.26 -6.65 0.73
CA ASN A 59 2.84 -6.40 0.96
C ASN A 59 1.92 -7.28 0.12
N HIS A 60 1.68 -8.49 0.62
CA HIS A 60 0.83 -9.49 -0.02
C HIS A 60 -0.66 -9.22 0.20
N PRO A 61 -1.55 -9.72 -0.68
CA PRO A 61 -3.00 -9.52 -0.53
C PRO A 61 -3.59 -10.04 0.80
N LYS A 62 -2.94 -11.03 1.42
CA LYS A 62 -3.27 -11.56 2.76
C LYS A 62 -3.07 -10.52 3.88
N ASN A 63 -2.29 -9.47 3.64
CA ASN A 63 -2.03 -8.38 4.57
C ASN A 63 -3.16 -7.34 4.59
N TYR A 64 -4.16 -7.50 3.73
CA TYR A 64 -5.41 -6.77 3.84
C TYR A 64 -6.46 -7.61 4.55
N SER A 65 -7.20 -6.99 5.45
CA SER A 65 -8.30 -7.63 6.17
C SER A 65 -9.53 -6.75 6.22
N ILE A 66 -10.67 -7.39 6.39
CA ILE A 66 -11.92 -6.71 6.72
C ILE A 66 -12.33 -7.01 8.16
N LEU A 67 -13.01 -6.04 8.75
CA LEU A 67 -13.57 -6.08 10.09
C LEU A 67 -15.09 -6.12 10.00
N TYR A 68 -15.69 -7.05 10.75
CA TYR A 68 -17.13 -7.12 10.92
C TYR A 68 -17.54 -6.33 12.17
N ASP A 69 -18.60 -5.53 12.06
CA ASP A 69 -19.24 -4.91 13.20
C ASP A 69 -19.87 -5.96 14.13
N GLN A 70 -20.37 -5.51 15.28
CA GLN A 70 -20.89 -6.42 16.31
C GLN A 70 -22.06 -7.29 15.84
N ASN A 71 -22.78 -6.85 14.79
CA ASN A 71 -23.93 -7.54 14.23
C ASN A 71 -23.59 -8.33 12.95
N LEU A 72 -22.31 -8.36 12.56
CA LEU A 72 -21.79 -8.96 11.32
C LEU A 72 -22.42 -8.38 10.04
N ARG A 73 -22.93 -7.15 10.10
CA ARG A 73 -23.63 -6.48 8.99
C ARG A 73 -22.81 -5.35 8.39
N GLY A 74 -22.07 -4.62 9.22
CA GLY A 74 -21.13 -3.61 8.80
C GLY A 74 -19.77 -4.23 8.54
N ILE A 75 -19.33 -4.28 7.29
CA ILE A 75 -17.98 -4.70 6.93
C ILE A 75 -17.17 -3.45 6.61
N ARG A 76 -15.97 -3.31 7.18
CA ARG A 76 -15.05 -2.20 6.89
C ARG A 76 -13.64 -2.72 6.64
N LEU A 77 -12.84 -2.01 5.86
CA LEU A 77 -11.40 -2.26 5.78
C LEU A 77 -10.77 -2.14 7.19
N ALA A 78 -9.95 -3.11 7.57
CA ALA A 78 -9.19 -3.04 8.82
C ALA A 78 -8.15 -1.92 8.75
N PRO A 79 -7.73 -1.33 9.88
CA PRO A 79 -6.55 -0.48 9.90
C PRO A 79 -5.35 -1.22 9.30
N ALA A 80 -4.49 -0.50 8.56
CA ALA A 80 -3.26 -1.03 8.01
C ALA A 80 -2.39 -1.71 9.09
N TYR A 81 -1.75 -2.80 8.71
CA TYR A 81 -0.78 -3.53 9.53
C TYR A 81 0.28 -4.15 8.61
N ASP A 82 1.41 -4.58 9.18
CA ASP A 82 2.52 -5.16 8.41
C ASP A 82 3.12 -4.19 7.37
N LEU A 83 3.15 -2.90 7.73
CA LEU A 83 3.81 -1.85 6.96
C LEU A 83 5.30 -1.83 7.30
N ILE A 84 6.13 -2.41 6.45
CA ILE A 84 7.56 -2.57 6.69
C ILE A 84 8.33 -2.18 5.43
N SER A 85 9.33 -1.31 5.58
CA SER A 85 10.26 -1.03 4.49
C SER A 85 11.18 -2.22 4.26
N THR A 86 10.98 -2.99 3.19
CA THR A 86 11.77 -4.21 2.93
C THR A 86 13.08 -3.90 2.21
N ILE A 87 13.18 -2.75 1.56
CA ILE A 87 14.39 -2.24 0.88
C ILE A 87 15.60 -2.07 1.80
N ILE A 88 15.41 -2.04 3.14
CA ILE A 88 16.51 -1.98 4.11
C ILE A 88 17.35 -3.26 4.16
N TYR A 89 16.86 -4.35 3.56
CA TYR A 89 17.54 -5.64 3.49
C TYR A 89 18.26 -5.81 2.14
N GLU A 90 19.56 -6.10 2.16
CA GLU A 90 20.47 -6.14 0.98
C GLU A 90 20.07 -7.13 -0.14
N HIS A 91 19.21 -8.11 0.16
CA HIS A 91 18.73 -9.12 -0.79
C HIS A 91 17.20 -9.19 -0.84
N SER A 92 16.53 -8.08 -0.51
CA SER A 92 15.09 -7.97 -0.64
C SER A 92 14.65 -8.08 -2.10
N ALA A 93 13.45 -8.60 -2.31
CA ALA A 93 12.81 -8.55 -3.62
C ALA A 93 12.53 -7.09 -3.99
N THR A 94 12.70 -6.73 -5.26
CA THR A 94 12.35 -5.43 -5.82
C THR A 94 10.92 -5.39 -6.37
N ASP A 95 10.31 -6.56 -6.55
CA ASP A 95 8.96 -6.70 -7.08
C ASP A 95 7.91 -6.61 -5.96
N PHE A 96 6.94 -5.71 -6.09
CA PHE A 96 5.76 -5.68 -5.23
C PHE A 96 4.91 -6.94 -5.41
N ALA A 97 4.29 -7.42 -4.33
CA ALA A 97 3.32 -8.52 -4.44
C ALA A 97 1.99 -8.13 -5.12
N ILE A 98 1.65 -6.83 -5.16
CA ILE A 98 0.48 -6.29 -5.88
C ILE A 98 0.98 -5.28 -6.91
N GLY A 99 0.81 -5.60 -8.19
CA GLY A 99 1.30 -4.74 -9.27
C GLY A 99 0.44 -3.48 -9.47
N ILE A 100 1.11 -2.36 -9.75
CA ILE A 100 0.47 -1.08 -10.10
C ILE A 100 0.55 -0.91 -11.61
N ASN A 101 -0.61 -0.73 -12.26
CA ASN A 101 -0.71 -0.64 -13.72
C ASN A 101 -0.08 -1.84 -14.47
N GLY A 102 -0.01 -3.01 -13.83
CA GLY A 102 0.60 -4.22 -14.41
C GLY A 102 2.13 -4.30 -14.27
N LYS A 103 2.76 -3.33 -13.59
CA LYS A 103 4.17 -3.34 -13.23
C LYS A 103 4.35 -3.84 -11.79
N PHE A 104 5.42 -4.58 -11.57
CA PHE A 104 5.75 -5.20 -10.28
C PHE A 104 7.06 -4.65 -9.73
N ASP A 105 8.06 -4.48 -10.61
CA ASP A 105 9.33 -3.88 -10.24
C ASP A 105 9.13 -2.43 -9.77
N MET A 106 9.50 -2.16 -8.52
CA MET A 106 9.41 -0.85 -7.90
C MET A 106 10.10 0.24 -8.71
N SER A 107 11.21 -0.07 -9.38
CA SER A 107 11.99 0.90 -10.17
C SER A 107 11.30 1.32 -11.47
N GLU A 108 10.31 0.55 -11.93
CA GLU A 108 9.54 0.84 -13.14
C GLU A 108 8.22 1.57 -12.87
N ILE A 109 7.75 1.57 -11.62
CA ILE A 109 6.50 2.21 -11.20
C ILE A 109 6.74 3.69 -10.98
N THR A 110 5.90 4.51 -11.59
CA THR A 110 5.96 5.98 -11.53
C THR A 110 4.62 6.57 -11.09
N ARG A 111 4.60 7.88 -10.84
CA ARG A 111 3.35 8.62 -10.63
C ARG A 111 2.33 8.42 -11.77
N ALA A 112 2.80 8.28 -13.01
CA ALA A 112 1.92 8.06 -14.17
C ALA A 112 1.24 6.68 -14.13
N ASP A 113 1.89 5.67 -13.55
CA ASP A 113 1.30 4.34 -13.38
C ASP A 113 0.18 4.36 -12.34
N PHE A 114 0.33 5.10 -11.25
CA PHE A 114 -0.76 5.36 -10.30
C PHE A 114 -1.93 6.08 -10.99
N ALA A 115 -1.66 7.11 -11.80
CA ALA A 115 -2.72 7.79 -12.55
C ALA A 115 -3.47 6.84 -13.50
N ALA A 116 -2.76 5.93 -14.16
CA ALA A 116 -3.34 4.92 -15.05
C ALA A 116 -4.07 3.79 -14.28
N ALA A 117 -3.68 3.51 -13.04
CA ALA A 117 -4.29 2.50 -12.18
C ALA A 117 -5.56 3.00 -11.46
N ALA A 118 -5.69 4.30 -11.19
CA ALA A 118 -6.85 4.90 -10.52
C ALA A 118 -8.22 4.49 -11.13
N PRO A 119 -8.46 4.61 -12.46
CA PRO A 119 -9.73 4.17 -13.03
C PRO A 119 -9.96 2.66 -12.92
N LYS A 120 -8.89 1.86 -12.87
CA LYS A 120 -8.94 0.39 -12.69
C LYS A 120 -9.34 0.00 -11.27
N ALA A 121 -8.93 0.80 -10.28
CA ALA A 121 -9.45 0.73 -8.91
C ALA A 121 -10.91 1.23 -8.82
N GLY A 122 -11.43 1.88 -9.87
CA GLY A 122 -12.71 2.57 -9.92
C GLY A 122 -12.82 3.74 -8.95
N ILE A 123 -11.69 4.42 -8.74
CA ILE A 123 -11.59 5.70 -8.04
C ILE A 123 -11.45 6.79 -9.10
N GLY A 124 -12.08 7.95 -8.90
CA GLY A 124 -11.92 9.08 -9.81
C GLY A 124 -10.45 9.54 -9.86
N ALA A 125 -9.85 9.62 -11.05
CA ALA A 125 -8.43 9.93 -11.21
C ALA A 125 -8.00 11.22 -10.47
N ARG A 126 -8.86 12.24 -10.45
CA ARG A 126 -8.57 13.49 -9.72
C ARG A 126 -8.37 13.26 -8.22
N ILE A 127 -9.28 12.55 -7.56
CA ILE A 127 -9.17 12.34 -6.10
C ILE A 127 -8.05 11.35 -5.77
N ALA A 128 -7.89 10.28 -6.57
CA ALA A 128 -6.79 9.32 -6.42
C ALA A 128 -5.42 10.00 -6.48
N MET A 129 -5.22 10.91 -7.45
CA MET A 129 -3.96 11.63 -7.59
C MET A 129 -3.78 12.74 -6.55
N GLN A 130 -4.86 13.35 -6.04
CA GLN A 130 -4.77 14.25 -4.89
C GLN A 130 -4.19 13.55 -3.66
N HIS A 131 -4.64 12.33 -3.38
CA HIS A 131 -4.11 11.50 -2.30
C HIS A 131 -2.63 11.12 -2.54
N PHE A 132 -2.30 10.69 -3.77
CA PHE A 132 -0.91 10.40 -4.16
C PHE A 132 0.01 11.59 -3.91
N ASP A 133 -0.35 12.76 -4.45
CA ASP A 133 0.48 13.96 -4.38
C ASP A 133 0.62 14.45 -2.93
N GLN A 134 -0.43 14.31 -2.12
CA GLN A 134 -0.41 14.66 -0.70
C GLN A 134 0.51 13.73 0.11
N LEU A 135 0.40 12.41 -0.08
CA LEU A 135 1.25 11.45 0.63
C LEU A 135 2.71 11.58 0.21
N ALA A 136 2.99 11.58 -1.10
CA ALA A 136 4.34 11.70 -1.63
C ALA A 136 4.97 13.05 -1.25
N GLY A 137 4.23 14.15 -1.32
CA GLY A 137 4.72 15.49 -0.98
C GLY A 137 5.05 15.67 0.50
N ASN A 138 4.37 14.95 1.40
CA ASN A 138 4.64 14.99 2.84
C ASN A 138 5.62 13.92 3.31
N PHE A 139 5.95 12.94 2.47
CA PHE A 139 6.69 11.74 2.88
C PHE A 139 8.08 12.04 3.44
N THR A 140 8.88 12.84 2.73
CA THR A 140 10.25 13.18 3.17
C THR A 140 10.24 13.86 4.53
N ALA A 141 9.40 14.88 4.72
CA ALA A 141 9.32 15.58 6.00
C ALA A 141 8.82 14.68 7.14
N ALA A 142 7.89 13.76 6.86
CA ALA A 142 7.43 12.79 7.85
C ALA A 142 8.54 11.78 8.21
N LEU A 143 9.33 11.32 7.23
CA LEU A 143 10.45 10.42 7.44
C LEU A 143 11.57 11.10 8.23
N ASP A 144 11.89 12.35 7.91
CA ASP A 144 12.86 13.19 8.66
C ASP A 144 12.45 13.30 10.14
N ALA A 145 11.17 13.64 10.39
CA ALA A 145 10.65 13.78 11.74
C ALA A 145 10.68 12.45 12.52
N ALA A 146 10.27 11.34 11.89
CA ALA A 146 10.34 10.02 12.50
C ALA A 146 11.78 9.60 12.81
N THR A 147 12.72 9.92 11.91
CA THR A 147 14.15 9.64 12.09
C THR A 147 14.70 10.41 13.29
N GLN A 148 14.38 11.71 13.38
CA GLN A 148 14.80 12.55 14.50
C GLN A 148 14.25 12.01 15.84
N GLU A 149 12.97 11.65 15.88
CA GLU A 149 12.35 11.08 17.07
C GLU A 149 13.05 9.79 17.52
N LEU A 150 13.30 8.86 16.60
CA LEU A 150 13.97 7.59 16.89
C LEU A 150 15.42 7.79 17.32
N SER A 151 16.16 8.69 16.67
CA SER A 151 17.52 9.04 17.08
C SER A 151 17.55 9.60 18.50
N LEU A 152 16.60 10.45 18.88
CA LEU A 152 16.48 10.99 20.25
C LEU A 152 16.14 9.91 21.29
N GLN A 153 15.44 8.85 20.89
CA GLN A 153 15.17 7.68 21.74
C GLN A 153 16.37 6.71 21.81
N GLY A 154 17.46 6.97 21.08
CA GLY A 154 18.69 6.18 21.12
C GLY A 154 18.77 5.06 20.08
N PHE A 155 17.89 5.03 19.08
CA PHE A 155 17.96 4.06 17.99
C PHE A 155 19.07 4.46 16.99
N SER A 156 20.27 3.89 17.14
CA SER A 156 21.46 4.24 16.37
C SER A 156 21.37 3.98 14.86
N ASP A 157 20.47 3.10 14.43
CA ASP A 157 20.27 2.76 13.02
C ASP A 157 19.30 3.68 12.27
N ALA A 158 18.63 4.63 12.96
CA ALA A 158 17.58 5.45 12.38
C ALA A 158 18.04 6.23 11.15
N GLU A 159 19.16 6.94 11.24
CA GLU A 159 19.73 7.72 10.12
C GLU A 159 20.14 6.82 8.94
N ARG A 160 20.71 5.64 9.22
CA ARG A 160 21.10 4.69 8.18
C ARG A 160 19.88 4.16 7.43
N ILE A 161 18.81 3.82 8.15
CA ILE A 161 17.54 3.33 7.58
C ILE A 161 16.89 4.43 6.73
N HIS A 162 16.84 5.65 7.26
CA HIS A 162 16.38 6.83 6.54
C HIS A 162 17.09 6.96 5.18
N ASP A 163 18.42 6.91 5.17
CA ASP A 163 19.22 7.08 3.96
C ASP A 163 18.95 5.98 2.92
N ILE A 164 18.73 4.75 3.37
CA ILE A 164 18.37 3.64 2.47
C ILE A 164 17.00 3.91 1.84
N ILE A 165 16.00 4.29 2.65
CA ILE A 165 14.65 4.60 2.17
C ILE A 165 14.68 5.76 1.17
N MET A 166 15.39 6.85 1.50
CA MET A 166 15.48 8.03 0.64
C MET A 166 16.21 7.76 -0.68
N ARG A 167 17.21 6.87 -0.70
CA ARG A 167 17.89 6.48 -1.96
C ARG A 167 17.02 5.60 -2.84
N ALA A 168 16.19 4.76 -2.23
CA ALA A 168 15.25 3.90 -2.94
C ALA A 168 13.99 4.65 -3.38
N LEU A 169 13.68 5.81 -2.78
CA LEU A 169 12.52 6.62 -3.11
C LEU A 169 12.60 7.12 -4.55
N VAL A 170 11.94 6.40 -5.45
CA VAL A 170 11.83 6.73 -6.88
C VAL A 170 10.67 7.70 -7.09
N ILE A 171 10.67 8.89 -6.50
CA ILE A 171 9.74 9.94 -6.97
C ILE A 171 10.26 10.41 -8.34
N ARG A 172 9.85 9.70 -9.40
CA ARG A 172 10.06 10.04 -10.81
C ARG A 172 8.71 10.25 -11.51
#